data_AF-A0A820F683-F1
#
_entry.id   AF-A0A820F683-F1
#
_cell.length_a   1.000
_cell.length_b   1.000
_cell.length_c   1.000
_cell.angle_alpha   90.00
_cell.angle_beta   90.00
_cell.angle_gamma   90.00
#
_symmetry.space_group_name_H-M   'P 1'
#
loop_
_entity.id
_entity.type
_entity.pdbx_description
1 polymer ?
#
loop_
_entity_poly.entity_id
_entity_poly.type
_entity_poly.pdbx_seq_one_letter_code
_entity_poly.pdbx_strand_id
1 'polypeptide(L)'
;MIANDSNVTMPRIEWLPGLQLAACIFYSIILLVGVTGNILVIVIVMKYRHMRNATNFMLTNLSVADLFLLLFCTADGYQHLYGKDKHRLGKFMCRFSPFVQNVTATCSVLTIMAISYERFVAICKPLKTSPHPTLFQTIPTVALFWLISCIISSPFFIFTKTYIMESTYNEIIVACFTQFPFSWATWYLIPCTLIIYLIILILLCYWNYSICRILFNREALLRDNTIVTRYRRQVARLLIALIVSFFVLILPHKIWAIIQPQLSLDQFHRLGFHRHSFLIIATRSLLYLNSTINPLLYSIMSTKFRLSFTSLYQGCYAPSTNQRTSTVLSCKEYSKRPMLTSTNRDYLGGRVSTTSGLAYYPTKIAQIQEKKMLLNDNTPTPMTATTIDETKFTFPDENKN
;
A
#
# COMPACT_ATOMS: atom_id res chain seq x y z
N MET A 1 -6.42 17.15 30.97
CA MET A 1 -6.14 17.53 32.37
C MET A 1 -4.99 18.54 32.46
N ILE A 2 -3.86 18.34 31.75
CA ILE A 2 -2.67 19.21 31.86
C ILE A 2 -2.92 20.71 31.57
N ALA A 3 -3.82 21.07 30.64
CA ALA A 3 -4.00 22.47 30.23
C ALA A 3 -5.17 23.23 30.89
N ASN A 4 -5.93 22.60 31.80
CA ASN A 4 -7.00 23.29 32.53
C ASN A 4 -6.52 23.86 33.87
N ASP A 5 -5.32 23.49 34.33
CA ASP A 5 -4.71 24.10 35.50
C ASP A 5 -3.81 25.26 35.07
N SER A 6 -4.24 26.47 35.38
CA SER A 6 -3.52 27.73 35.12
C SER A 6 -2.19 27.86 35.87
N ASN A 7 -1.87 26.91 36.76
CA ASN A 7 -0.66 26.92 37.59
C ASN A 7 0.41 25.92 37.14
N VAL A 8 0.26 25.28 35.97
CA VAL A 8 1.25 24.30 35.48
C VAL A 8 2.36 25.02 34.72
N THR A 9 3.53 25.12 35.36
CA THR A 9 4.75 25.62 34.71
C THR A 9 5.48 24.50 33.98
N MET A 10 5.79 24.70 32.69
CA MET A 10 6.54 23.69 31.93
C MET A 10 8.06 23.87 32.13
N PRO A 11 8.80 22.80 32.48
CA PRO A 11 10.25 22.85 32.49
C PRO A 11 10.79 23.08 31.09
N ARG A 12 11.98 23.68 30.98
CA ARG A 12 12.70 23.82 29.70
C ARG A 12 13.55 22.57 29.48
N ILE A 13 13.39 21.86 28.35
CA ILE A 13 14.32 20.78 28.01
C ILE A 13 15.62 21.36 27.51
N GLU A 14 16.70 20.98 28.18
CA GLU A 14 18.04 21.10 27.65
C GLU A 14 18.55 19.70 27.36
N TRP A 15 18.74 19.40 26.08
CA TRP A 15 19.27 18.12 25.64
C TRP A 15 20.77 18.08 25.86
N LEU A 16 21.28 16.89 26.19
CA LEU A 16 22.72 16.62 26.05
C LEU A 16 23.12 16.91 24.60
N PRO A 17 24.10 17.80 24.34
CA PRO A 17 24.44 18.23 22.98
C PRO A 17 24.71 17.07 22.02
N GLY A 18 25.38 16.01 22.52
CA GLY A 18 25.64 14.80 21.73
C GLY A 18 24.37 14.05 21.31
N LEU A 19 23.38 13.93 22.20
CA LEU A 19 22.11 13.26 21.89
C LEU A 19 21.28 14.06 20.88
N GLN A 20 21.24 15.38 21.05
CA GLN A 20 20.56 16.28 20.12
C GLN A 20 21.19 16.23 18.72
N LEU A 21 22.53 16.27 18.65
CA LEU A 21 23.27 16.13 17.40
C LEU A 21 23.02 14.78 16.74
N ALA A 22 23.09 13.69 17.50
CA ALA A 22 22.83 12.34 16.99
C ALA A 22 21.40 12.21 16.41
N ALA A 23 20.39 12.70 17.13
CA ALA A 23 19.01 12.69 16.65
C ALA A 23 18.82 13.55 15.38
N CYS A 24 19.49 14.70 15.32
CA CYS A 24 19.47 15.58 14.14
C CYS A 24 20.07 14.90 12.90
N ILE A 25 21.24 14.27 13.05
CA ILE A 25 21.89 13.50 11.98
C ILE A 25 20.97 12.36 11.53
N PHE A 26 20.39 11.63 12.50
CA PHE A 26 19.50 10.51 12.20
C PHE A 26 18.25 10.93 11.42
N TYR A 27 17.58 12.02 11.82
CA TYR A 27 16.44 12.57 11.08
C TYR A 27 16.83 13.09 9.70
N SER A 28 18.04 13.63 9.55
CA SER A 28 18.53 14.12 8.26
C SER A 28 18.74 12.98 7.28
N ILE A 29 19.30 11.86 7.75
CA ILE A 29 19.47 10.63 6.97
C ILE A 29 18.10 10.05 6.58
N ILE A 30 17.17 9.93 7.54
CA ILE A 30 15.80 9.45 7.28
C ILE A 30 15.13 10.30 6.20
N LEU A 31 15.18 11.62 6.34
CA LEU A 31 14.54 12.52 5.39
C LEU A 31 15.16 12.40 4.00
N LEU A 32 16.50 12.40 3.90
CA LEU A 32 17.21 12.28 2.63
C LEU A 32 16.90 10.94 1.94
N VAL A 33 17.16 9.82 2.62
CA VAL A 33 16.96 8.47 2.06
C VAL A 33 15.49 8.23 1.74
N GLY A 34 14.60 8.63 2.65
CA GLY A 34 13.16 8.42 2.52
C GLY A 34 12.55 9.23 1.39
N VAL A 35 12.88 10.52 1.29
CA VAL A 35 12.36 11.38 0.21
C VAL A 35 12.90 10.93 -1.14
N THR A 36 14.22 10.74 -1.26
CA THR A 36 14.83 10.29 -2.52
C THR A 36 14.27 8.93 -2.94
N GLY A 37 14.20 7.96 -2.02
CA GLY A 37 13.70 6.62 -2.31
C GLY A 37 12.25 6.62 -2.78
N ASN A 38 11.36 7.34 -2.09
CA ASN A 38 9.94 7.38 -2.44
C ASN A 38 9.68 8.15 -3.74
N ILE A 39 10.41 9.24 -4.00
CA ILE A 39 10.36 9.94 -5.30
C ILE A 39 10.79 8.98 -6.42
N LEU A 40 11.88 8.23 -6.23
CA LEU A 40 12.36 7.29 -7.26
C LEU A 40 11.34 6.19 -7.57
N VAL A 41 10.63 5.67 -6.56
CA VAL A 41 9.53 4.70 -6.78
C VAL A 41 8.46 5.30 -7.69
N ILE A 42 8.01 6.51 -7.40
CA ILE A 42 7.01 7.23 -8.21
C ILE A 42 7.53 7.42 -9.64
N VAL A 43 8.76 7.93 -9.80
CA VAL A 43 9.39 8.17 -11.11
C VAL A 43 9.51 6.87 -11.91
N ILE A 44 9.92 5.76 -11.31
CA ILE A 44 10.07 4.47 -11.99
C ILE A 44 8.73 3.96 -12.53
N VAL A 45 7.68 3.99 -11.71
CA VAL A 45 6.35 3.51 -12.12
C VAL A 45 5.77 4.40 -13.22
N MET A 46 5.96 5.73 -13.12
CA MET A 46 5.51 6.67 -14.14
C MET A 46 6.32 6.58 -15.43
N LYS A 47 7.64 6.47 -15.37
CA LYS A 47 8.52 6.44 -16.56
C LYS A 47 8.35 5.16 -17.38
N TYR A 48 8.32 3.99 -16.73
CA TYR A 48 8.37 2.71 -17.44
C TYR A 48 6.98 2.09 -17.63
N ARG A 49 6.52 1.98 -18.89
CA ARG A 49 5.20 1.42 -19.23
C ARG A 49 4.97 0.02 -18.66
N HIS A 50 5.99 -0.84 -18.62
CA HIS A 50 5.88 -2.21 -18.09
C HIS A 50 5.65 -2.24 -16.56
N MET A 51 5.92 -1.14 -15.86
CA MET A 51 5.65 -0.99 -14.43
C MET A 51 4.26 -0.45 -14.13
N ARG A 52 3.48 0.00 -15.13
CA ARG A 52 2.16 0.62 -14.92
C ARG A 52 1.05 -0.44 -14.80
N ASN A 53 0.96 -1.07 -13.62
CA ASN A 53 -0.12 -1.99 -13.25
C ASN A 53 -0.73 -1.60 -11.90
N ALA A 54 -1.87 -2.20 -11.54
CA ALA A 54 -2.61 -1.89 -10.31
C ALA A 54 -1.75 -1.98 -9.04
N THR A 55 -0.99 -3.06 -8.85
CA THR A 55 -0.14 -3.20 -7.66
C THR A 55 0.91 -2.10 -7.57
N ASN A 56 1.58 -1.80 -8.68
CA ASN A 56 2.61 -0.77 -8.70
C ASN A 56 2.03 0.64 -8.54
N PHE A 57 0.78 0.86 -8.95
CA PHE A 57 0.05 2.09 -8.63
C PHE A 57 -0.25 2.19 -7.13
N MET A 58 -0.63 1.08 -6.47
CA MET A 58 -0.75 1.03 -5.01
C MET A 58 0.60 1.27 -4.31
N LEU A 59 1.71 0.76 -4.83
CA LEU A 59 3.06 1.08 -4.31
C LEU A 59 3.39 2.56 -4.49
N THR A 60 2.95 3.18 -5.58
CA THR A 60 3.08 4.63 -5.80
C THR A 60 2.26 5.40 -4.77
N ASN A 61 1.03 4.96 -4.47
CA ASN A 61 0.21 5.56 -3.41
C ASN A 61 0.89 5.50 -2.04
N LEU A 62 1.51 4.36 -1.71
CA LEU A 62 2.28 4.20 -0.49
C LEU A 62 3.44 5.21 -0.42
N SER A 63 4.19 5.37 -1.52
CA SER A 63 5.24 6.39 -1.61
C SER A 63 4.73 7.83 -1.50
N VAL A 64 3.53 8.14 -1.99
CA VAL A 64 2.91 9.46 -1.79
C VAL A 64 2.59 9.66 -0.30
N ALA A 65 1.95 8.69 0.36
CA ALA A 65 1.67 8.78 1.80
C ALA A 65 2.95 8.95 2.63
N ASP A 66 4.01 8.20 2.30
CA ASP A 66 5.32 8.29 2.93
C ASP A 66 5.96 9.67 2.74
N LEU A 67 5.87 10.27 1.55
CA LEU A 67 6.36 11.63 1.31
C LEU A 67 5.63 12.68 2.14
N PHE A 68 4.30 12.57 2.28
CA PHE A 68 3.54 13.46 3.16
C PHE A 68 4.01 13.34 4.61
N LEU A 69 4.20 12.11 5.12
CA LEU A 69 4.71 11.90 6.47
C LEU A 69 6.11 12.50 6.63
N LEU A 70 7.01 12.21 5.70
CA LEU A 70 8.40 12.67 5.78
C LEU A 70 8.51 14.19 5.67
N LEU A 71 7.81 14.83 4.74
CA LEU A 71 7.94 16.28 4.52
C LEU A 71 7.27 17.11 5.62
N PHE A 72 6.09 16.69 6.11
CA PHE A 72 5.33 17.50 7.06
C PHE A 72 5.55 17.11 8.52
N CYS A 73 5.71 15.81 8.81
CA CYS A 73 5.77 15.36 10.21
C CYS A 73 7.20 15.34 10.76
N THR A 74 8.24 15.17 9.94
CA THR A 74 9.64 15.26 10.44
C THR A 74 10.01 16.67 10.87
N ALA A 75 9.41 17.70 10.24
CA ALA A 75 9.55 19.10 10.65
C ALA A 75 9.12 19.31 12.11
N ASP A 76 8.04 18.65 12.55
CA ASP A 76 7.61 18.66 13.95
C ASP A 76 8.61 17.92 14.86
N GLY A 77 9.26 16.88 14.35
CA GLY A 77 10.38 16.21 15.02
C GLY A 77 11.57 17.13 15.27
N TYR A 78 12.00 17.89 14.27
CA TYR A 78 13.06 18.91 14.43
C TYR A 78 12.66 20.02 15.37
N GLN A 79 11.40 20.48 15.29
CA GLN A 79 10.89 21.45 16.25
C GLN A 79 10.94 20.93 17.68
N HIS A 80 10.63 19.66 17.92
CA HIS A 80 10.72 19.09 19.27
C HIS A 80 12.17 19.02 19.78
N LEU A 81 13.15 18.79 18.89
CA LEU A 81 14.58 18.79 19.22
C LEU A 81 15.11 20.20 19.56
N TYR A 82 14.77 21.23 18.77
CA TYR A 82 15.36 22.57 18.88
C TYR A 82 14.45 23.62 19.52
N GLY A 83 13.15 23.36 19.57
CA GLY A 83 12.13 24.30 20.01
C GLY A 83 12.13 24.56 21.51
N LYS A 84 12.84 23.74 22.31
CA LYS A 84 12.79 23.77 23.79
C LYS A 84 11.34 23.83 24.29
N ASP A 85 10.50 22.95 23.74
CA ASP A 85 9.05 22.86 23.99
C ASP A 85 8.19 24.03 23.54
N LYS A 86 8.78 25.01 22.83
CA LYS A 86 8.04 26.06 22.13
C LYS A 86 7.63 25.56 20.74
N HIS A 87 6.33 25.49 20.50
CA HIS A 87 5.77 25.23 19.18
C HIS A 87 5.87 26.48 18.30
N ARG A 88 6.73 26.44 17.28
CA ARG A 88 7.07 27.59 16.41
C ARG A 88 6.45 27.51 15.01
N LEU A 89 5.98 26.34 14.58
CA LEU A 89 5.38 26.13 13.26
C LEU A 89 3.95 26.73 13.13
N GLY A 90 3.44 27.35 14.20
CA GLY A 90 2.15 28.03 14.21
C GLY A 90 0.95 27.12 14.46
N LYS A 91 -0.22 27.74 14.67
CA LYS A 91 -1.46 27.06 15.07
C LYS A 91 -1.93 26.02 14.05
N PHE A 92 -1.76 26.30 12.75
CA PHE A 92 -2.16 25.38 11.69
C PHE A 92 -1.34 24.10 11.74
N MET A 93 0.00 24.19 11.77
CA MET A 93 0.88 23.02 11.82
C MET A 93 0.70 22.19 13.09
N CYS A 94 0.37 22.83 14.23
CA CYS A 94 0.03 22.13 15.47
C CYS A 94 -1.14 21.14 15.26
N ARG A 95 -2.15 21.50 14.45
CA ARG A 95 -3.28 20.62 14.11
C ARG A 95 -2.96 19.69 12.94
N PHE A 96 -2.31 20.24 11.93
CA PHE A 96 -2.09 19.58 10.65
C PHE A 96 -1.10 18.43 10.73
N SER A 97 0.01 18.59 11.47
CA SER A 97 1.04 17.55 11.61
C SER A 97 0.50 16.23 12.18
N PRO A 98 -0.15 16.20 13.37
CA PRO A 98 -0.71 14.95 13.90
C PRO A 98 -1.88 14.41 13.06
N PHE A 99 -2.63 15.27 12.37
CA PHE A 99 -3.64 14.84 11.41
C PHE A 99 -3.02 14.09 10.23
N VAL A 100 -2.08 14.71 9.50
CA VAL A 100 -1.38 14.11 8.35
C VAL A 100 -0.66 12.83 8.76
N GLN A 101 -0.04 12.82 9.94
CA GLN A 101 0.62 11.65 10.49
C GLN A 101 -0.32 10.44 10.62
N ASN A 102 -1.55 10.66 11.08
CA ASN A 102 -2.54 9.58 11.19
C ASN A 102 -3.20 9.23 9.85
N VAL A 103 -3.44 10.22 8.98
CA VAL A 103 -3.98 10.00 7.62
C VAL A 103 -3.03 9.13 6.81
N THR A 104 -1.75 9.48 6.76
CA THR A 104 -0.73 8.76 5.99
C THR A 104 -0.50 7.35 6.52
N ALA A 105 -0.46 7.17 7.85
CA ALA A 105 -0.38 5.85 8.47
C ALA A 105 -1.59 4.96 8.12
N THR A 106 -2.81 5.51 8.17
CA THR A 106 -4.04 4.78 7.86
C THR A 106 -4.13 4.46 6.36
N CYS A 107 -3.78 5.42 5.49
CA CYS A 107 -3.76 5.21 4.04
C CYS A 107 -2.74 4.13 3.66
N SER A 108 -1.58 4.13 4.31
CA SER A 108 -0.53 3.13 4.12
C SER A 108 -0.99 1.73 4.50
N VAL A 109 -1.63 1.55 5.67
CA VAL A 109 -2.10 0.21 6.08
C VAL A 109 -3.20 -0.33 5.17
N LEU A 110 -4.15 0.54 4.75
CA LEU A 110 -5.19 0.16 3.80
C LEU A 110 -4.60 -0.25 2.44
N THR A 111 -3.55 0.45 2.01
CA THR A 111 -2.82 0.13 0.78
C THR A 111 -2.12 -1.23 0.88
N ILE A 112 -1.42 -1.50 2.00
CA ILE A 112 -0.75 -2.81 2.24
C ILE A 112 -1.79 -3.93 2.31
N MET A 113 -2.94 -3.68 2.93
CA MET A 113 -4.08 -4.59 2.99
C MET A 113 -4.59 -4.93 1.59
N ALA A 114 -4.80 -3.93 0.74
CA ALA A 114 -5.25 -4.12 -0.64
C ALA A 114 -4.25 -4.91 -1.49
N ILE A 115 -2.95 -4.57 -1.40
CA ILE A 115 -1.89 -5.30 -2.09
C ILE A 115 -1.85 -6.76 -1.62
N SER A 116 -1.94 -7.00 -0.31
CA SER A 116 -1.91 -8.35 0.26
C SER A 116 -3.12 -9.18 -0.17
N TYR A 117 -4.31 -8.58 -0.19
CA TYR A 117 -5.52 -9.22 -0.67
C TYR A 117 -5.45 -9.55 -2.16
N GLU A 118 -5.01 -8.60 -3.00
CA GLU A 118 -4.79 -8.82 -4.44
C GLU A 118 -3.89 -10.04 -4.68
N ARG A 119 -2.78 -10.10 -3.93
CA ARG A 119 -1.81 -11.20 -4.05
C ARG A 119 -2.35 -12.51 -3.51
N PHE A 120 -3.11 -12.48 -2.43
CA PHE A 120 -3.79 -13.66 -1.90
C PHE A 120 -4.77 -14.25 -2.92
N VAL A 121 -5.62 -13.43 -3.55
CA VAL A 121 -6.57 -13.92 -4.56
C VAL A 121 -5.82 -14.49 -5.77
N ALA A 122 -4.82 -13.78 -6.29
CA ALA A 122 -4.06 -14.20 -7.47
C ALA A 122 -3.25 -15.50 -7.27
N ILE A 123 -2.80 -15.78 -6.04
CA ILE A 123 -1.96 -16.95 -5.74
C ILE A 123 -2.81 -18.12 -5.20
N CYS A 124 -3.74 -17.85 -4.29
CA CYS A 124 -4.50 -18.88 -3.59
C CYS A 124 -5.80 -19.28 -4.30
N LYS A 125 -6.31 -18.48 -5.25
CA LYS A 125 -7.56 -18.76 -5.98
C LYS A 125 -7.39 -18.68 -7.50
N PRO A 126 -6.48 -19.48 -8.10
CA PRO A 126 -6.12 -19.37 -9.52
C PRO A 126 -7.23 -19.76 -10.51
N LEU A 127 -8.24 -20.52 -10.07
CA LEU A 127 -9.33 -21.04 -10.92
C LEU A 127 -10.61 -20.19 -10.89
N LYS A 128 -10.71 -19.22 -9.97
CA LYS A 128 -11.72 -18.18 -10.09
C LYS A 128 -11.17 -17.17 -11.09
N THR A 129 -11.87 -16.93 -12.18
CA THR A 129 -11.65 -15.86 -13.17
C THR A 129 -11.80 -14.48 -12.52
N SER A 130 -11.00 -14.19 -11.50
CA SER A 130 -10.87 -12.85 -10.95
C SER A 130 -9.75 -12.18 -11.74
N PRO A 131 -10.08 -11.35 -12.74
CA PRO A 131 -9.06 -10.60 -13.47
C PRO A 131 -8.28 -9.74 -12.47
N HIS A 132 -6.97 -9.62 -12.68
CA HIS A 132 -6.19 -8.64 -11.95
C HIS A 132 -6.87 -7.27 -12.05
N PRO A 133 -6.96 -6.51 -10.94
CA PRO A 133 -7.63 -5.22 -10.96
C PRO A 133 -7.00 -4.33 -12.03
N THR A 134 -7.85 -3.66 -12.78
CA THR A 134 -7.41 -2.69 -13.78
C THR A 134 -7.03 -1.38 -13.10
N LEU A 135 -6.26 -0.53 -13.78
CA LEU A 135 -5.94 0.81 -13.26
C LEU A 135 -7.21 1.64 -13.02
N PHE A 136 -8.21 1.53 -13.91
CA PHE A 136 -9.50 2.20 -13.77
C PHE A 136 -10.25 1.79 -12.50
N GLN A 137 -10.11 0.54 -12.05
CA GLN A 137 -10.68 0.08 -10.77
C GLN A 137 -9.82 0.52 -9.58
N THR A 138 -8.50 0.63 -9.76
CA THR A 138 -7.56 0.92 -8.67
C THR A 138 -7.58 2.40 -8.24
N ILE A 139 -7.71 3.33 -9.19
CA ILE A 139 -7.75 4.78 -8.93
C ILE A 139 -8.85 5.16 -7.92
N PRO A 140 -10.14 4.80 -8.11
CA PRO A 140 -11.19 5.14 -7.15
C PRO A 140 -10.98 4.45 -5.80
N THR A 141 -10.43 3.23 -5.77
CA THR A 141 -10.06 2.55 -4.52
C THR A 141 -9.01 3.34 -3.72
N VAL A 142 -7.99 3.87 -4.39
CA VAL A 142 -6.98 4.73 -3.73
C VAL A 142 -7.62 6.02 -3.21
N ALA A 143 -8.47 6.68 -3.99
CA ALA A 143 -9.20 7.87 -3.54
C ALA A 143 -10.05 7.58 -2.29
N LEU A 144 -10.71 6.41 -2.26
CA LEU A 144 -11.46 5.94 -1.10
C LEU A 144 -10.56 5.73 0.12
N PHE A 145 -9.34 5.20 -0.03
CA PHE A 145 -8.40 5.05 1.09
C PHE A 145 -8.03 6.40 1.70
N TRP A 146 -7.77 7.42 0.89
CA TRP A 146 -7.52 8.78 1.38
C TRP A 146 -8.73 9.35 2.10
N LEU A 147 -9.93 9.20 1.52
CA LEU A 147 -11.17 9.67 2.14
C LEU A 147 -11.40 9.03 3.52
N ILE A 148 -11.34 7.69 3.59
CA ILE A 148 -11.49 6.94 4.85
C ILE A 148 -10.43 7.38 5.86
N SER A 149 -9.18 7.53 5.42
CA SER A 149 -8.08 7.92 6.31
C SER A 149 -8.26 9.34 6.87
N CYS A 150 -8.73 10.28 6.05
CA CYS A 150 -9.07 11.64 6.47
C CYS A 150 -10.22 11.65 7.47
N ILE A 151 -11.30 10.91 7.21
CA ILE A 151 -12.46 10.82 8.11
C ILE A 151 -12.01 10.25 9.45
N ILE A 152 -11.35 9.09 9.44
CA ILE A 152 -10.87 8.42 10.66
C ILE A 152 -9.91 9.32 11.42
N SER A 153 -9.03 10.08 10.76
CA SER A 153 -8.01 10.90 11.44
C SER A 153 -8.48 12.31 11.82
N SER A 154 -9.64 12.75 11.34
CA SER A 154 -10.16 14.11 11.56
C SER A 154 -10.23 14.56 13.03
N PRO A 155 -10.49 13.68 14.03
CA PRO A 155 -10.47 14.10 15.43
C PRO A 155 -9.12 14.64 15.88
N PHE A 156 -7.99 14.16 15.35
CA PHE A 156 -6.67 14.73 15.66
C PHE A 156 -6.55 16.19 15.21
N PHE A 157 -7.19 16.56 14.10
CA PHE A 157 -7.22 17.95 13.63
C PHE A 157 -8.10 18.83 14.53
N ILE A 158 -9.23 18.30 14.99
CA ILE A 158 -10.23 19.02 15.80
C ILE A 158 -9.73 19.23 17.24
N PHE A 159 -9.18 18.18 17.86
CA PHE A 159 -8.84 18.15 19.29
C PHE A 159 -7.40 18.56 19.60
N THR A 160 -6.56 18.76 18.59
CA THR A 160 -5.22 19.33 18.81
C THR A 160 -5.27 20.85 18.84
N LYS A 161 -4.68 21.45 19.88
CA LYS A 161 -4.71 22.90 20.07
C LYS A 161 -3.38 23.41 20.63
N THR A 162 -3.12 24.69 20.38
CA THR A 162 -2.04 25.42 21.01
C THR A 162 -2.51 25.99 22.35
N TYR A 163 -1.66 25.92 23.36
CA TYR A 163 -1.90 26.47 24.69
C TYR A 163 -0.79 27.45 25.03
N ILE A 164 -1.16 28.57 25.63
CA ILE A 164 -0.20 29.56 26.14
C ILE A 164 0.05 29.19 27.58
N MET A 165 1.30 28.89 27.93
CA MET A 165 1.68 28.46 29.27
C MET A 165 2.91 29.24 29.72
N GLU A 166 3.12 29.33 31.02
CA GLU A 166 4.32 29.93 31.59
C GLU A 166 5.39 28.83 31.81
N SER A 167 6.64 29.14 31.46
CA SER A 167 7.76 28.25 31.74
C SER A 167 8.25 28.44 33.16
N THR A 168 8.97 27.45 33.69
CA THR A 168 9.76 27.54 34.95
C THR A 168 10.71 28.75 35.06
N TYR A 169 10.97 29.47 33.96
CA TYR A 169 11.78 30.69 33.89
C TYR A 169 10.95 31.98 33.68
N ASN A 170 9.64 31.97 33.98
CA ASN A 170 8.70 33.07 33.73
C ASN A 170 8.65 33.54 32.27
N GLU A 171 8.97 32.64 31.33
CA GLU A 171 8.82 32.89 29.90
C GLU A 171 7.48 32.36 29.41
N ILE A 172 6.75 33.15 28.64
CA ILE A 172 5.56 32.68 27.94
C ILE A 172 5.97 31.73 26.81
N ILE A 173 5.41 30.53 26.81
CA ILE A 173 5.61 29.51 25.78
C ILE A 173 4.29 29.11 25.13
N VAL A 174 4.38 28.74 23.85
CA VAL A 174 3.25 28.16 23.12
C VAL A 174 3.49 26.66 23.03
N ALA A 175 2.70 25.86 23.73
CA ALA A 175 2.75 24.41 23.67
C ALA A 175 1.67 23.88 22.71
N CYS A 176 1.90 22.72 22.09
CA CYS A 176 0.93 22.05 21.23
C CYS A 176 0.54 20.70 21.85
N PHE A 177 -0.74 20.53 22.19
CA PHE A 177 -1.25 19.31 22.80
C PHE A 177 -2.51 18.80 22.12
N THR A 178 -2.60 17.48 21.99
CA THR A 178 -3.84 16.79 21.62
C THR A 178 -4.61 16.43 22.89
N GLN A 179 -5.83 16.97 23.03
CA GLN A 179 -6.68 16.73 24.19
C GLN A 179 -8.04 16.21 23.75
N PHE A 180 -8.20 14.89 23.82
CA PHE A 180 -9.50 14.25 23.61
C PHE A 180 -10.37 14.41 24.86
N PRO A 181 -11.66 14.77 24.72
CA PRO A 181 -12.62 14.58 25.79
C PRO A 181 -12.66 13.11 26.24
N PHE A 182 -12.96 12.85 27.52
CA PHE A 182 -12.95 11.49 28.07
C PHE A 182 -13.80 10.51 27.24
N SER A 183 -14.98 10.93 26.78
CA SER A 183 -15.84 10.14 25.90
C SER A 183 -15.16 9.75 24.58
N TRP A 184 -14.42 10.67 23.96
CA TRP A 184 -13.69 10.42 22.71
C TRP A 184 -12.44 9.55 22.94
N ALA A 185 -11.75 9.72 24.06
CA ALA A 185 -10.62 8.87 24.42
C ALA A 185 -11.04 7.40 24.57
N THR A 186 -12.20 7.16 25.21
CA THR A 186 -12.71 5.81 25.47
C THR A 186 -13.34 5.16 24.24
N TRP A 187 -14.13 5.90 23.45
CA TRP A 187 -14.89 5.31 22.34
C TRP A 187 -14.21 5.41 20.97
N TYR A 188 -13.31 6.37 20.78
CA TYR A 188 -12.63 6.59 19.51
C TYR A 188 -11.13 6.26 19.59
N LEU A 189 -10.38 6.83 20.54
CA LEU A 189 -8.92 6.70 20.55
C LEU A 189 -8.48 5.25 20.75
N ILE A 190 -9.01 4.54 21.76
CA ILE A 190 -8.66 3.14 22.03
C ILE A 190 -9.27 2.20 20.98
N PRO A 191 -10.59 2.21 20.70
CA PRO A 191 -11.20 1.21 19.83
C PRO A 191 -10.83 1.42 18.35
N CYS A 192 -10.89 2.65 17.84
CA CYS A 192 -10.60 2.89 16.42
C CYS A 192 -9.10 2.76 16.10
N THR A 193 -8.21 3.04 17.05
CA THR A 193 -6.76 2.92 16.79
C THR A 193 -6.25 1.51 17.05
N LEU A 194 -6.66 0.86 18.14
CA LEU A 194 -6.11 -0.46 18.51
C LEU A 194 -6.88 -1.61 17.83
N ILE A 195 -8.20 -1.62 17.90
CA ILE A 195 -9.01 -2.76 17.41
C ILE A 195 -8.97 -2.82 15.88
N ILE A 196 -9.11 -1.68 15.19
CA ILE A 196 -9.05 -1.66 13.73
C ILE A 196 -7.65 -2.09 13.25
N TYR A 197 -6.58 -1.58 13.84
CA TYR A 197 -5.23 -2.01 13.46
C TYR A 197 -4.99 -3.49 13.77
N LEU A 198 -5.54 -4.02 14.88
CA LEU A 198 -5.45 -5.44 15.21
C LEU A 198 -6.24 -6.30 14.21
N ILE A 199 -7.46 -5.92 13.83
CA ILE A 199 -8.24 -6.61 12.81
C ILE A 199 -7.48 -6.63 11.48
N ILE A 200 -6.94 -5.48 11.06
CA ILE A 200 -6.15 -5.39 9.82
C ILE A 200 -4.91 -6.28 9.91
N LEU A 201 -4.22 -6.29 11.05
CA LEU A 201 -3.08 -7.18 11.28
C LEU A 201 -3.48 -8.66 11.16
N ILE A 202 -4.59 -9.07 11.76
CA ILE A 202 -5.09 -10.45 11.68
C ILE A 202 -5.39 -10.83 10.21
N LEU A 203 -6.06 -9.96 9.46
CA LEU A 203 -6.35 -10.20 8.04
C LEU A 203 -5.07 -10.33 7.21
N LEU A 204 -4.11 -9.43 7.43
CA LEU A 204 -2.81 -9.45 6.77
C LEU A 204 -2.04 -10.74 7.08
N CYS A 205 -1.99 -11.14 8.34
CA CYS A 205 -1.37 -12.39 8.78
C CYS A 205 -2.05 -13.60 8.13
N TYR A 206 -3.39 -13.65 8.12
CA TYR A 206 -4.15 -14.75 7.51
C TYR A 206 -3.86 -14.88 6.00
N TRP A 207 -3.90 -13.78 5.25
CA TRP A 207 -3.64 -13.80 3.82
C TRP A 207 -2.20 -14.18 3.50
N ASN A 208 -1.22 -13.64 4.24
CA ASN A 208 0.19 -13.97 4.01
C ASN A 208 0.55 -15.38 4.44
N TYR A 209 -0.03 -15.89 5.54
CA TYR A 209 0.07 -17.29 5.93
C TYR A 209 -0.46 -18.20 4.82
N SER A 210 -1.63 -17.89 4.27
CA SER A 210 -2.22 -18.67 3.18
C SER A 210 -1.34 -18.69 1.92
N ILE A 211 -0.75 -17.54 1.55
CA ILE A 211 0.23 -17.44 0.45
C ILE A 211 1.45 -18.31 0.76
N CYS A 212 1.97 -18.23 1.97
CA CYS A 212 3.17 -18.97 2.37
C CYS A 212 2.95 -20.48 2.34
N ARG A 213 1.81 -20.94 2.86
CA ARG A 213 1.43 -22.35 2.86
C ARG A 213 1.44 -22.96 1.46
N ILE A 214 1.02 -22.21 0.44
CA ILE A 214 1.00 -22.68 -0.95
C ILE A 214 2.41 -22.62 -1.57
N LEU A 215 3.11 -21.49 -1.41
CA LEU A 215 4.36 -21.25 -2.12
C LEU A 215 5.58 -21.95 -1.51
N PHE A 216 5.55 -22.25 -0.21
CA PHE A 216 6.65 -22.84 0.54
C PHE A 216 6.33 -24.25 1.07
N ASN A 217 5.27 -24.90 0.57
CA ASN A 217 5.04 -26.32 0.84
C ASN A 217 6.23 -27.15 0.35
N ARG A 218 6.70 -28.15 1.12
CA ARG A 218 7.90 -28.93 0.80
C ARG A 218 7.80 -29.62 -0.56
N GLU A 219 6.64 -30.17 -0.90
CA GLU A 219 6.41 -30.76 -2.22
C GLU A 219 6.50 -29.71 -3.34
N ALA A 220 5.99 -28.49 -3.11
CA ALA A 220 6.10 -27.39 -4.07
C ALA A 220 7.54 -26.84 -4.20
N LEU A 221 8.34 -26.91 -3.12
CA LEU A 221 9.76 -26.57 -3.17
C LEU A 221 10.56 -27.55 -4.02
N LEU A 222 10.24 -28.84 -3.91
CA LEU A 222 10.94 -29.93 -4.61
C LEU A 222 10.47 -30.09 -6.06
N ARG A 223 9.19 -29.85 -6.35
CA ARG A 223 8.55 -30.16 -7.64
C ARG A 223 8.57 -29.02 -8.65
N ASP A 224 8.56 -27.76 -8.21
CA ASP A 224 8.40 -26.61 -9.12
C ASP A 224 9.41 -25.49 -8.82
N ASN A 225 10.41 -25.39 -9.69
CA ASN A 225 11.48 -24.40 -9.64
C ASN A 225 11.41 -23.39 -10.81
N THR A 226 10.23 -23.24 -11.41
CA THR A 226 10.00 -22.31 -12.52
C THR A 226 10.27 -20.85 -12.13
N ILE A 227 10.60 -20.03 -13.14
CA ILE A 227 10.83 -18.59 -12.98
C ILE A 227 9.60 -17.90 -12.36
N VAL A 228 8.39 -18.33 -12.73
CA VAL A 228 7.12 -17.81 -12.20
C VAL A 228 6.98 -18.08 -10.70
N THR A 229 7.27 -19.30 -10.25
CA THR A 229 7.20 -19.68 -8.83
C THR A 229 8.24 -18.94 -7.98
N ARG A 230 9.46 -18.73 -8.51
CA ARG A 230 10.48 -17.88 -7.86
C ARG A 230 10.00 -16.44 -7.69
N TYR A 231 9.40 -15.86 -8.72
CA TYR A 231 8.82 -14.51 -8.64
C TYR A 231 7.69 -14.42 -7.61
N ARG A 232 6.78 -15.40 -7.55
CA ARG A 232 5.70 -15.44 -6.54
C ARG A 232 6.27 -15.50 -5.11
N ARG A 233 7.29 -16.33 -4.85
CA ARG A 233 7.97 -16.41 -3.54
C ARG A 233 8.69 -15.11 -3.18
N GLN A 234 9.31 -14.45 -4.16
CA GLN A 234 9.93 -13.14 -3.96
C GLN A 234 8.90 -12.09 -3.52
N VAL A 235 7.76 -12.04 -4.21
CA VAL A 235 6.65 -11.13 -3.85
C VAL A 235 6.12 -11.45 -2.46
N ALA A 236 5.89 -12.72 -2.12
CA ALA A 236 5.42 -13.11 -0.79
C ALA A 236 6.40 -12.66 0.33
N ARG A 237 7.71 -12.89 0.16
CA ARG A 237 8.72 -12.42 1.12
C ARG A 237 8.73 -10.90 1.25
N LEU A 238 8.57 -10.17 0.14
CA LEU A 238 8.47 -8.72 0.16
C LEU A 238 7.23 -8.26 0.96
N LEU A 239 6.06 -8.88 0.76
CA LEU A 239 4.86 -8.54 1.52
C LEU A 239 5.03 -8.77 3.03
N ILE A 240 5.62 -9.90 3.41
CA ILE A 240 5.91 -10.19 4.83
C ILE A 240 6.84 -9.13 5.40
N ALA A 241 7.92 -8.78 4.69
CA ALA A 241 8.86 -7.76 5.13
C ALA A 241 8.18 -6.39 5.34
N LEU A 242 7.30 -5.98 4.42
CA LEU A 242 6.53 -4.73 4.53
C LEU A 242 5.58 -4.74 5.73
N ILE A 243 4.91 -5.87 6.00
CA ILE A 243 3.98 -5.98 7.14
C ILE A 243 4.77 -5.95 8.45
N VAL A 244 5.85 -6.72 8.54
CA VAL A 244 6.69 -6.74 9.74
C VAL A 244 7.27 -5.35 9.99
N SER A 245 7.82 -4.68 8.98
CA SER A 245 8.35 -3.32 9.15
C SER A 245 7.24 -2.35 9.56
N PHE A 246 6.07 -2.40 8.92
CA PHE A 246 4.94 -1.55 9.24
C PHE A 246 4.55 -1.66 10.71
N PHE A 247 4.25 -2.87 11.19
CA PHE A 247 3.76 -3.03 12.56
C PHE A 247 4.87 -2.85 13.61
N VAL A 248 6.07 -3.39 13.40
CA VAL A 248 7.16 -3.27 14.38
C VAL A 248 7.57 -1.80 14.58
N LEU A 249 7.60 -1.01 13.51
CA LEU A 249 8.07 0.37 13.57
C LEU A 249 6.96 1.37 13.94
N ILE A 250 5.70 1.09 13.59
CA ILE A 250 4.57 1.97 13.93
C ILE A 250 4.00 1.68 15.31
N LEU A 251 4.02 0.43 15.76
CA LEU A 251 3.36 0.02 17.02
C LEU A 251 3.83 0.84 18.24
N PRO A 252 5.14 1.08 18.48
CA PRO A 252 5.58 1.88 19.61
C PRO A 252 4.97 3.29 19.60
N HIS A 253 4.88 3.90 18.42
CA HIS A 253 4.25 5.19 18.25
C HIS A 253 2.74 5.15 18.50
N LYS A 254 2.03 4.13 18.02
CA LYS A 254 0.58 3.99 18.27
C LYS A 254 0.27 3.74 19.74
N ILE A 255 1.06 2.92 20.42
CA ILE A 255 0.93 2.70 21.86
C ILE A 255 1.15 4.02 22.61
N TRP A 256 2.23 4.74 22.28
CA TRP A 256 2.55 6.01 22.93
C TRP A 256 1.47 7.08 22.69
N ALA A 257 0.93 7.17 21.47
CA ALA A 257 -0.15 8.10 21.13
C ALA A 257 -1.46 7.82 21.88
N ILE A 258 -1.68 6.58 22.35
CA ILE A 258 -2.82 6.22 23.21
C ILE A 258 -2.53 6.57 24.66
N ILE A 259 -1.32 6.29 25.15
CA ILE A 259 -0.94 6.52 26.56
C ILE A 259 -0.82 8.01 26.87
N GLN A 260 -0.12 8.77 26.02
CA GLN A 260 0.26 10.16 26.30
C GLN A 260 -0.95 11.05 26.67
N PRO A 261 -2.07 11.07 25.93
CA PRO A 261 -3.20 11.93 26.26
C PRO A 261 -3.94 11.53 27.55
N GLN A 262 -3.72 10.31 28.05
CA GLN A 262 -4.37 9.78 29.25
C GLN A 262 -3.55 9.98 30.53
N LEU A 263 -2.28 10.39 30.41
CA LEU A 263 -1.43 10.65 31.58
C LEU A 263 -2.00 11.80 32.41
N SER A 264 -2.22 11.54 33.71
CA SER A 264 -2.52 12.61 34.68
C SER A 264 -1.28 13.49 34.90
N LEU A 265 -1.49 14.69 35.45
CA LEU A 265 -0.39 15.60 35.79
C LEU A 265 0.64 14.92 36.71
N ASP A 266 0.18 14.20 37.73
CA ASP A 266 1.07 13.47 38.65
C ASP A 266 1.87 12.36 37.96
N GLN A 267 1.24 11.63 37.04
CA GLN A 267 1.93 10.59 36.27
C GLN A 267 2.98 11.20 35.33
N PHE A 268 2.66 12.33 34.70
CA PHE A 268 3.58 13.07 33.86
C PHE A 268 4.79 13.58 34.67
N HIS A 269 4.56 14.14 35.87
CA HIS A 269 5.63 14.54 36.78
C HIS A 269 6.51 13.36 37.22
N ARG A 270 5.92 12.21 37.56
CA ARG A 270 6.68 10.99 37.94
C ARG A 270 7.50 10.41 36.79
N LEU A 271 6.95 10.40 35.57
CA LEU A 271 7.68 9.96 34.38
C LEU A 271 8.93 10.82 34.16
N GLY A 272 8.79 12.12 34.39
CA GLY A 272 9.83 13.12 34.22
C GLY A 272 9.92 13.58 32.77
N PHE A 273 10.19 14.88 32.60
CA PHE A 273 10.08 15.54 31.30
C PHE A 273 11.08 15.01 30.26
N HIS A 274 12.33 14.77 30.67
CA HIS A 274 13.36 14.20 29.79
C HIS A 274 12.97 12.81 29.26
N ARG A 275 12.38 11.95 30.10
CA ARG A 275 11.95 10.61 29.66
C ARG A 275 10.76 10.69 28.72
N HIS A 276 9.77 11.52 29.04
CA HIS A 276 8.63 11.77 28.17
C HIS A 276 9.06 12.23 26.77
N SER A 277 9.96 13.22 26.70
CA SER A 277 10.43 13.75 25.43
C SER A 277 11.35 12.78 24.69
N PHE A 278 12.17 12.00 25.40
CA PHE A 278 12.93 10.91 24.78
C PHE A 278 12.00 9.87 24.13
N LEU A 279 10.91 9.49 24.80
CA LEU A 279 9.90 8.56 24.26
C LEU A 279 9.21 9.14 23.01
N ILE A 280 8.90 10.45 23.00
CA ILE A 280 8.37 11.12 21.80
C ILE A 280 9.36 11.01 20.64
N ILE A 281 10.63 11.36 20.86
CA ILE A 281 11.66 11.29 19.81
C ILE A 281 11.83 9.86 19.33
N ALA A 282 12.02 8.90 20.24
CA ALA A 282 12.27 7.51 19.90
C ALA A 282 11.09 6.89 19.12
N THR A 283 9.85 7.13 19.56
CA THR A 283 8.67 6.57 18.87
C THR A 283 8.42 7.23 17.52
N ARG A 284 8.59 8.55 17.39
CA ARG A 284 8.49 9.25 16.10
C ARG A 284 9.61 8.83 15.13
N SER A 285 10.81 8.61 15.65
CA SER A 285 11.96 8.09 14.88
C SER A 285 11.60 6.78 14.17
N LEU A 286 11.02 5.83 14.92
CA LEU A 286 10.60 4.54 14.35
C LEU A 286 9.49 4.73 13.30
N LEU A 287 8.53 5.61 13.56
CA LEU A 287 7.49 5.94 12.60
C LEU A 287 8.06 6.50 11.28
N TYR A 288 9.00 7.45 11.32
CA TYR A 288 9.60 7.99 10.10
C TYR A 288 10.50 6.98 9.38
N LEU A 289 11.17 6.12 10.15
CA LEU A 289 11.98 5.03 9.60
C LEU A 289 11.12 4.05 8.79
N ASN A 290 9.87 3.79 9.22
CA ASN A 290 8.94 2.94 8.47
C ASN A 290 8.74 3.42 7.02
N SER A 291 8.53 4.72 6.83
CA SER A 291 8.36 5.32 5.49
C SER A 291 9.64 5.34 4.65
N THR A 292 10.80 5.26 5.30
CA THR A 292 12.11 5.21 4.62
C THR A 292 12.47 3.79 4.18
N ILE A 293 12.05 2.77 4.93
CA ILE A 293 12.37 1.37 4.65
C ILE A 293 11.62 0.83 3.43
N ASN A 294 10.44 1.35 3.10
CA ASN A 294 9.64 0.86 1.98
C ASN A 294 10.41 0.82 0.63
N PRO A 295 10.98 1.93 0.12
CA PRO A 295 11.86 1.90 -1.06
C PRO A 295 13.08 0.98 -0.94
N LEU A 296 13.69 0.88 0.26
CA LEU A 296 14.82 -0.01 0.50
C LEU A 296 14.43 -1.47 0.31
N LEU A 297 13.29 -1.89 0.87
CA LEU A 297 12.75 -3.23 0.66
C LEU A 297 12.45 -3.51 -0.81
N TYR A 298 11.93 -2.54 -1.57
CA TYR A 298 11.72 -2.71 -3.01
C TYR A 298 13.05 -2.86 -3.76
N SER A 299 14.04 -2.03 -3.43
CA SER A 299 15.36 -2.06 -4.07
C SER A 299 16.14 -3.34 -3.76
N ILE A 300 15.97 -3.94 -2.57
CA ILE A 300 16.67 -5.17 -2.20
C ILE A 300 15.91 -6.38 -2.74
N MET A 301 14.59 -6.41 -2.54
CA MET A 301 13.78 -7.60 -2.70
C MET A 301 12.97 -7.66 -3.99
N SER A 302 12.90 -6.61 -4.82
CA SER A 302 12.16 -6.63 -6.10
C SER A 302 13.07 -6.49 -7.31
N THR A 303 13.15 -7.55 -8.12
CA THR A 303 13.99 -7.60 -9.33
C THR A 303 13.56 -6.56 -10.35
N LYS A 304 12.25 -6.32 -10.51
CA LYS A 304 11.72 -5.32 -11.46
C LYS A 304 12.14 -3.90 -11.07
N PHE A 305 12.07 -3.59 -9.77
CA PHE A 305 12.53 -2.29 -9.27
C PHE A 305 14.03 -2.15 -9.47
N ARG A 306 14.85 -3.13 -9.08
CA ARG A 306 16.32 -3.10 -9.29
C ARG A 306 16.71 -2.80 -10.73
N LEU A 307 16.14 -3.55 -11.68
CA LEU A 307 16.44 -3.36 -13.10
C LEU A 307 16.03 -1.95 -13.58
N SER A 308 14.89 -1.45 -13.09
CA SER A 308 14.41 -0.10 -13.42
C SER A 308 15.27 1.01 -12.80
N PHE A 309 15.75 0.82 -11.56
CA PHE A 309 16.70 1.70 -10.90
C PHE A 309 18.03 1.77 -11.66
N THR A 310 18.61 0.63 -12.03
CA THR A 310 19.86 0.57 -12.82
C THR A 310 19.68 1.24 -14.18
N SER A 311 18.56 1.00 -14.86
CA SER A 311 18.26 1.62 -16.16
C SER A 311 18.10 3.13 -16.05
N LEU A 312 17.53 3.62 -14.94
CA LEU A 312 17.40 5.05 -14.68
C LEU A 312 18.77 5.70 -14.47
N TYR A 313 19.64 5.06 -13.69
CA TYR A 313 21.01 5.52 -13.44
C TYR A 313 21.86 5.53 -14.71
N GLN A 314 21.82 4.46 -15.50
CA GLN A 314 22.56 4.38 -16.78
C GLN A 314 22.06 5.40 -17.81
N GLY A 315 20.75 5.65 -17.87
CA GLY A 315 20.19 6.70 -18.73
C GLY A 315 20.52 8.13 -18.28
N CYS A 316 20.93 8.35 -17.03
CA CYS A 316 21.41 9.64 -16.52
C CYS A 316 22.91 9.86 -16.80
N TYR A 317 23.68 8.80 -17.07
CA TYR A 317 25.13 8.86 -17.36
C TYR A 317 25.47 8.68 -18.84
N ALA A 318 24.51 8.33 -19.70
CA ALA A 318 24.74 8.29 -21.14
C ALA A 318 24.74 9.72 -21.71
N PRO A 319 25.83 10.19 -22.36
CA PRO A 319 25.79 11.41 -23.15
C PRO A 319 24.69 11.27 -24.20
N SER A 320 23.96 12.36 -24.44
CA SER A 320 22.93 12.45 -25.48
C SER A 320 23.56 12.35 -26.87
N THR A 321 24.00 11.15 -27.23
CA THR A 321 24.34 10.82 -28.61
C THR A 321 23.06 10.36 -29.28
N ASN A 322 22.66 11.17 -30.25
CA ASN A 322 21.49 11.01 -31.10
C ASN A 322 21.56 9.64 -31.82
N GLN A 323 21.03 8.59 -31.20
CA GLN A 323 20.87 7.29 -31.85
C GLN A 323 19.43 6.81 -31.69
N ARG A 324 18.67 7.03 -32.77
CA ARG A 324 17.58 6.16 -33.19
C ARG A 324 18.17 4.76 -33.43
N THR A 325 18.43 4.02 -32.37
CA THR A 325 18.68 2.58 -32.46
C THR A 325 17.93 1.94 -31.32
N SER A 326 16.83 1.29 -31.70
CA SER A 326 16.03 0.41 -30.84
C SER A 326 16.92 -0.58 -30.11
N THR A 327 17.36 -0.24 -28.90
CA THR A 327 17.84 -1.24 -27.94
C THR A 327 16.61 -1.85 -27.29
N VAL A 328 15.99 -2.75 -28.06
CA VAL A 328 15.29 -3.89 -27.49
C VAL A 328 16.33 -4.59 -26.61
N LEU A 329 16.23 -4.40 -25.29
CA LEU A 329 16.82 -5.33 -24.34
C LEU A 329 16.25 -6.70 -24.71
N SER A 330 17.11 -7.50 -25.35
CA SER A 330 16.78 -8.80 -25.88
C SER A 330 16.31 -9.70 -24.76
N CYS A 331 15.00 -9.87 -24.66
CA CYS A 331 14.35 -11.05 -24.10
C CYS A 331 13.92 -11.93 -25.28
N LYS A 332 14.91 -12.40 -26.06
CA LYS A 332 14.84 -13.55 -26.97
C LYS A 332 16.21 -14.24 -26.76
N GLU A 333 16.33 -15.46 -26.26
CA GLU A 333 15.60 -16.67 -26.59
C GLU A 333 15.55 -17.61 -25.37
N TYR A 334 14.35 -18.03 -24.96
CA TYR A 334 14.17 -19.33 -24.29
C TYR A 334 12.72 -19.79 -24.42
N SER A 335 12.20 -19.76 -25.66
CA SER A 335 10.94 -20.44 -26.00
C SER A 335 10.98 -20.82 -27.47
N LYS A 336 11.69 -21.91 -27.74
CA LYS A 336 11.56 -22.82 -28.88
C LYS A 336 12.69 -23.86 -28.75
N ARG A 337 12.47 -24.88 -27.91
CA ARG A 337 13.04 -26.21 -28.19
C ARG A 337 11.90 -27.07 -28.71
N PRO A 338 11.97 -27.60 -29.94
CA PRO A 338 11.17 -28.76 -30.29
C PRO A 338 11.61 -29.92 -29.38
N MET A 339 10.63 -30.72 -28.92
CA MET A 339 10.94 -32.03 -28.36
C MET A 339 11.73 -32.80 -29.43
N LEU A 340 13.00 -33.09 -29.14
CA LEU A 340 13.68 -34.22 -29.76
C LEU A 340 12.97 -35.47 -29.24
N THR A 341 12.09 -36.03 -30.06
CA THR A 341 11.68 -37.43 -29.93
C THR A 341 12.94 -38.28 -30.14
N SER A 342 13.30 -39.04 -29.10
CA SER A 342 14.34 -40.05 -29.19
C SER A 342 13.95 -41.07 -30.26
N THR A 343 14.76 -41.16 -31.29
CA THR A 343 14.78 -42.28 -32.24
C THR A 343 15.16 -43.55 -31.50
N ASN A 344 14.19 -44.43 -31.24
CA ASN A 344 14.44 -45.87 -31.22
C ASN A 344 14.16 -46.38 -32.63
N ARG A 345 15.23 -46.82 -33.29
CA ARG A 345 15.16 -47.75 -34.42
C ARG A 345 14.57 -49.04 -33.88
N ASP A 346 13.52 -49.54 -34.52
CA ASP A 346 13.41 -50.96 -34.79
C ASP A 346 12.69 -51.17 -36.12
N TYR A 347 13.26 -52.11 -36.87
CA TYR A 347 12.93 -52.50 -38.23
C TYR A 347 11.52 -53.09 -38.33
N LEU A 348 10.80 -52.77 -39.41
CA LEU A 348 10.20 -53.75 -40.34
C LEU A 348 9.47 -53.00 -41.48
N GLY A 349 9.65 -53.52 -42.69
CA GLY A 349 9.32 -52.84 -43.95
C GLY A 349 7.84 -52.84 -44.34
N GLY A 350 7.54 -51.99 -45.32
CA GLY A 350 6.27 -51.97 -46.04
C GLY A 350 6.11 -50.70 -46.87
N ARG A 351 6.29 -50.81 -48.20
CA ARG A 351 5.91 -49.81 -49.20
C ARG A 351 4.41 -49.46 -49.06
N VAL A 352 4.03 -48.19 -49.15
CA VAL A 352 2.94 -47.66 -50.01
C VAL A 352 3.12 -46.14 -50.21
N SER A 353 2.77 -45.71 -51.41
CA SER A 353 2.96 -44.41 -52.07
C SER A 353 2.03 -43.27 -51.62
N THR A 354 2.46 -42.04 -51.92
CA THR A 354 1.69 -40.84 -52.35
C THR A 354 0.63 -40.22 -51.41
N THR A 355 0.87 -38.99 -50.93
CA THR A 355 0.27 -37.72 -51.42
C THR A 355 0.46 -36.56 -50.41
N SER A 356 0.53 -35.36 -50.99
CA SER A 356 0.67 -34.02 -50.43
C SER A 356 -0.42 -33.58 -49.44
N GLY A 357 -0.04 -32.80 -48.42
CA GLY A 357 -0.99 -32.06 -47.59
C GLY A 357 -0.35 -31.20 -46.50
N LEU A 358 -0.19 -29.90 -46.77
CA LEU A 358 0.12 -28.86 -45.78
C LEU A 358 -1.09 -28.71 -44.83
N ALA A 359 -0.94 -29.02 -43.55
CA ALA A 359 -1.94 -28.75 -42.52
C ALA A 359 -1.49 -27.60 -41.61
N TYR A 360 -2.15 -26.46 -41.82
CA TYR A 360 -2.06 -25.21 -41.07
C TYR A 360 -2.94 -25.30 -39.81
N TYR A 361 -2.39 -25.08 -38.62
CA TYR A 361 -3.15 -25.04 -37.36
C TYR A 361 -3.93 -23.72 -37.22
N PRO A 362 -5.25 -23.73 -36.92
CA PRO A 362 -6.03 -22.50 -36.78
C PRO A 362 -5.96 -21.92 -35.35
N THR A 363 -5.86 -20.59 -35.30
CA THR A 363 -5.94 -19.72 -34.12
C THR A 363 -7.38 -19.55 -33.60
N LYS A 364 -7.49 -19.40 -32.27
CA LYS A 364 -8.65 -19.33 -31.36
C LYS A 364 -9.72 -18.24 -31.60
N ILE A 365 -9.98 -17.81 -32.83
CA ILE A 365 -10.99 -16.78 -33.14
C ILE A 365 -12.29 -17.36 -33.75
N ALA A 366 -12.30 -18.63 -34.17
CA ALA A 366 -13.47 -19.22 -34.84
C ALA A 366 -14.58 -19.79 -33.94
N GLN A 367 -14.41 -19.91 -32.62
CA GLN A 367 -15.40 -20.56 -31.74
C GLN A 367 -16.51 -19.63 -31.18
N ILE A 368 -16.58 -18.37 -31.63
CA ILE A 368 -17.60 -17.42 -31.15
C ILE A 368 -18.77 -17.25 -32.14
N GLN A 369 -18.62 -17.66 -33.40
CA GLN A 369 -19.70 -17.55 -34.40
C GLN A 369 -20.60 -18.79 -34.52
N GLU A 370 -20.15 -19.97 -34.06
CA GLU A 370 -20.89 -21.23 -34.24
C GLU A 370 -22.05 -21.42 -33.23
N LYS A 371 -22.09 -20.63 -32.15
CA LYS A 371 -23.15 -20.73 -31.12
C LYS A 371 -24.37 -19.82 -31.35
N LYS A 372 -24.41 -19.08 -32.47
CA LYS A 372 -25.55 -18.23 -32.87
C LYS A 372 -26.37 -18.77 -34.05
N MET A 373 -26.05 -19.94 -34.61
CA MET A 373 -26.74 -20.54 -35.76
C MET A 373 -27.50 -21.84 -35.46
N LEU A 374 -27.74 -22.19 -34.19
CA LEU A 374 -28.46 -23.43 -33.81
C LEU A 374 -29.81 -23.16 -33.11
N LEU A 375 -30.45 -22.03 -33.41
CA LEU A 375 -31.80 -21.70 -32.94
C LEU A 375 -32.55 -20.95 -34.04
N ASN A 376 -32.56 -21.50 -35.25
CA ASN A 376 -33.60 -21.19 -36.22
C ASN A 376 -33.71 -22.35 -37.24
N ASP A 377 -34.93 -22.56 -37.72
CA ASP A 377 -35.37 -23.53 -38.73
C ASP A 377 -35.71 -24.95 -38.24
N ASN A 378 -37.02 -25.16 -38.02
CA ASN A 378 -37.75 -26.22 -38.71
C ASN A 378 -39.03 -25.62 -39.33
N THR A 379 -39.29 -26.03 -40.56
CA THR A 379 -40.02 -25.37 -41.64
C THR A 379 -41.50 -25.85 -41.76
N PRO A 380 -42.24 -25.72 -42.89
CA PRO A 380 -43.47 -24.90 -42.98
C PRO A 380 -44.71 -25.70 -43.44
N THR A 381 -45.90 -25.06 -43.53
CA THR A 381 -46.92 -25.07 -44.64
C THR A 381 -48.36 -24.71 -44.15
N PRO A 382 -49.27 -24.25 -45.05
CA PRO A 382 -50.22 -23.14 -44.78
C PRO A 382 -51.73 -23.53 -44.79
N MET A 383 -52.59 -22.49 -44.74
CA MET A 383 -54.07 -22.44 -44.73
C MET A 383 -54.68 -22.56 -43.32
N THR A 384 -55.65 -21.76 -42.84
CA THR A 384 -56.82 -21.14 -43.49
C THR A 384 -57.35 -20.04 -42.55
N ALA A 385 -58.05 -19.05 -43.09
CA ALA A 385 -58.72 -17.99 -42.34
C ALA A 385 -60.03 -18.46 -41.69
N THR A 386 -60.26 -18.06 -40.43
CA THR A 386 -61.61 -17.77 -39.90
C THR A 386 -61.55 -16.93 -38.62
N THR A 387 -62.42 -15.92 -38.62
CA THR A 387 -62.88 -15.03 -37.55
C THR A 387 -63.22 -15.71 -36.21
N ILE A 388 -63.07 -14.99 -35.08
CA ILE A 388 -64.14 -14.68 -34.08
C ILE A 388 -63.59 -13.79 -32.95
N ASP A 389 -64.52 -13.00 -32.44
CA ASP A 389 -64.52 -11.79 -31.63
C ASP A 389 -64.44 -12.02 -30.10
N GLU A 390 -64.33 -10.91 -29.36
CA GLU A 390 -64.71 -10.71 -27.92
C GLU A 390 -63.87 -11.41 -26.82
N THR A 391 -63.56 -10.86 -25.63
CA THR A 391 -64.04 -9.72 -24.83
C THR A 391 -63.08 -9.43 -23.65
N LYS A 392 -63.03 -8.14 -23.25
CA LYS A 392 -62.94 -7.55 -21.88
C LYS A 392 -62.06 -8.22 -20.80
N PHE A 393 -61.15 -7.43 -20.18
CA PHE A 393 -61.39 -6.89 -18.82
C PHE A 393 -60.37 -5.78 -18.46
N THR A 394 -60.91 -4.68 -17.95
CA THR A 394 -60.30 -3.42 -17.51
C THR A 394 -59.82 -3.46 -16.04
N PHE A 395 -58.66 -2.84 -15.76
CA PHE A 395 -58.26 -1.86 -14.70
C PHE A 395 -58.85 -1.95 -13.25
N PRO A 396 -58.22 -1.36 -12.19
CA PRO A 396 -57.35 -0.18 -12.23
C PRO A 396 -56.14 -0.12 -11.27
N ASP A 397 -55.25 0.84 -11.59
CA ASP A 397 -54.36 1.55 -10.66
C ASP A 397 -55.17 2.40 -9.66
N GLU A 398 -54.70 2.49 -8.41
CA GLU A 398 -54.99 3.65 -7.57
C GLU A 398 -53.79 4.05 -6.69
N ASN A 399 -53.54 5.36 -6.70
CA ASN A 399 -52.49 6.11 -6.03
C ASN A 399 -52.67 6.22 -4.50
N LYS A 400 -51.60 6.77 -3.88
CA LYS A 400 -51.54 7.56 -2.62
C LYS A 400 -51.07 6.82 -1.37
N ASN A 401 -49.78 6.97 -1.04
CA ASN A 401 -49.28 7.94 -0.05
C ASN A 401 -47.75 7.98 -0.03
#